data_AF-A0AAU7X7I7-F1
#
_entry.id   AF-A0AAU7X7I7-F1
#
_cell.length_a   1.000
_cell.length_b   1.000
_cell.length_c   1.000
_cell.angle_alpha   90.00
_cell.angle_beta   90.00
_cell.angle_gamma   90.00
#
_symmetry.space_group_name_H-M   'P 1'
#
loop_
_entity.id
_entity.type
_entity.pdbx_description
1 polymer ?
#
loop_
_entity_poly.entity_id
_entity_poly.type
_entity_poly.pdbx_seq_one_letter_code
_entity_poly.pdbx_strand_id
1 'polypeptide(L)'
;MPNRPSWRLTAYGIAFAGALFCDLLLHPVQGISIVALLGAIGVAATLIRVTTALRLPTGLAVWTALLPLGLDRAILPIATSVRPAAEVVHGLTLWPICLMAVFGSRVLALSTRSNYLARWDDPVRAPVAVAEQSLGAALAFGFALTIALLALVPIDGAGSDRPQGILVAALRGTTVIHVLIVYAACVVATLVADGFALLAADWRTLVLARRGIRMAQGDRARIDAAVDRLPNTRIGLLFKTELGRDGADDWAAHQQFREASRLFIRRSLTLLPLLGFLGTVVGLSAAVADLPFGTGGVQSGDLGASLRGLAVKFETTFLGLVGSAVLGAVLSLLERLEAETAAGVLQIVGRVTAAPTARGRAGP
;
A
#
# COMPACT_ATOMS: atom_id res chain seq x y z
N MET A 1 7.00 26.59 -11.59
CA MET A 1 7.94 26.28 -10.50
C MET A 1 8.24 24.79 -10.54
N PRO A 2 9.50 24.35 -10.66
CA PRO A 2 9.82 22.93 -10.55
C PRO A 2 9.46 22.50 -9.14
N ASN A 3 8.36 21.76 -8.98
CA ASN A 3 8.03 21.05 -7.76
C ASN A 3 9.14 20.02 -7.57
N ARG A 4 10.27 20.39 -6.95
CA ARG A 4 11.37 19.46 -6.74
C ARG A 4 10.91 18.43 -5.71
N PRO A 5 10.58 17.19 -6.10
CA PRO A 5 10.24 16.14 -5.13
C PRO A 5 11.40 15.84 -4.17
N SER A 6 12.61 16.36 -4.47
CA SER A 6 13.82 16.19 -3.69
C SER A 6 13.68 16.62 -2.24
N TRP A 7 13.05 17.75 -1.91
CA TRP A 7 13.00 18.22 -0.52
C TRP A 7 12.18 17.29 0.39
N ARG A 8 11.07 16.74 -0.14
CA ARG A 8 10.23 15.78 0.59
C ARG A 8 10.99 14.49 0.81
N LEU A 9 11.66 14.00 -0.24
CA LEU A 9 12.49 12.79 -0.15
C LEU A 9 13.59 12.96 0.90
N THR A 10 14.26 14.12 0.94
CA THR A 10 15.26 14.44 1.95
C THR A 10 14.66 14.49 3.35
N ALA A 11 13.52 15.16 3.54
CA ALA A 11 12.86 15.25 4.84
C ALA A 11 12.46 13.86 5.38
N TYR A 12 11.85 13.01 4.55
CA TYR A 12 11.49 11.65 4.96
C TYR A 12 12.71 10.74 5.14
N GLY A 13 13.77 10.93 4.34
CA GLY A 13 15.03 10.22 4.52
C GLY A 13 15.71 10.55 5.86
N ILE A 14 15.71 11.83 6.25
CA ILE A 14 16.20 12.28 7.56
C ILE A 14 15.36 11.69 8.69
N ALA A 15 14.02 11.72 8.56
CA ALA A 15 13.13 11.15 9.57
C ALA A 15 13.34 9.63 9.71
N PHE A 16 13.53 8.90 8.60
CA PHE A 16 13.86 7.47 8.62
C PHE A 16 15.20 7.20 9.32
N ALA A 17 16.25 7.96 8.99
CA ALA A 17 17.55 7.83 9.63
C ALA A 17 17.49 8.15 11.13
N GLY A 18 16.71 9.16 11.52
CA GLY A 18 16.47 9.49 12.93
C GLY A 18 15.74 8.38 13.68
N ALA A 19 14.69 7.79 13.11
CA ALA A 19 13.98 6.66 13.71
C ALA A 19 14.88 5.43 13.90
N LEU A 20 15.71 5.14 12.90
CA LEU A 20 16.72 4.09 12.95
C LEU A 20 17.80 4.34 14.02
N PHE A 21 18.25 5.58 14.16
CA PHE A 21 19.19 5.97 15.20
C PHE A 21 18.61 5.80 16.61
N CYS A 22 17.35 6.20 16.81
CA CYS A 22 16.64 5.97 18.08
C CYS A 22 16.52 4.48 18.40
N ASP A 23 16.19 3.64 17.42
CA ASP A 23 16.13 2.19 17.60
C ASP A 23 17.48 1.59 18.02
N LEU A 24 18.58 2.04 17.40
CA LEU A 24 19.94 1.62 17.75
C LEU A 24 20.33 2.00 19.18
N LEU A 25 19.95 3.20 19.65
CA LEU A 25 20.21 3.64 21.02
C LEU A 25 19.48 2.78 22.06
N LEU A 26 18.27 2.32 21.74
CA LEU A 26 17.47 1.48 22.64
C LEU A 26 17.98 0.03 22.69
N HIS A 27 18.69 -0.44 21.66
CA HIS A 27 19.08 -1.85 21.51
C HIS A 27 20.55 -2.05 21.05
N PRO A 28 21.55 -1.70 21.88
CA PRO A 28 22.95 -1.57 21.46
C PRO A 28 23.66 -2.90 21.13
N VAL A 29 23.34 -4.00 21.82
CA VAL A 29 24.06 -5.29 21.71
C VAL A 29 23.82 -5.99 20.36
N GLN A 30 22.66 -5.76 19.75
CA GLN A 30 22.32 -6.26 18.41
C GLN A 30 22.57 -5.21 17.31
N GLY A 31 22.85 -3.96 17.68
CA GLY A 31 23.00 -2.84 16.76
C GLY A 31 24.31 -2.85 15.96
N ILE A 32 25.35 -3.58 16.38
CA ILE A 32 26.69 -3.50 15.77
C ILE A 32 26.69 -4.07 14.33
N SER A 33 25.96 -5.15 14.06
CA SER A 33 25.83 -5.74 12.72
C SER A 33 25.00 -4.85 11.77
N ILE A 34 23.97 -4.20 12.31
CA ILE A 34 23.11 -3.26 11.57
C ILE A 34 23.85 -1.93 11.31
N VAL A 35 24.62 -1.43 12.27
CA VAL A 35 25.47 -0.23 12.15
C VAL A 35 26.62 -0.44 11.17
N ALA A 36 27.23 -1.64 11.15
CA ALA A 36 28.25 -1.97 10.16
C ALA A 36 27.68 -2.01 8.74
N LEU A 37 26.48 -2.59 8.57
CA LEU A 37 25.80 -2.66 7.27
C LEU A 37 25.33 -1.27 6.80
N LEU A 38 24.71 -0.49 7.69
CA LEU A 38 24.24 0.87 7.40
C LEU A 38 25.40 1.86 7.23
N GLY A 39 26.50 1.67 7.96
CA GLY A 39 27.74 2.41 7.80
C GLY A 39 28.37 2.13 6.43
N ALA A 40 28.42 0.87 6.00
CA ALA A 40 28.87 0.50 4.66
C ALA A 40 27.98 1.08 3.55
N ILE A 41 26.65 1.04 3.72
CA ILE A 41 25.68 1.60 2.76
C ILE A 41 25.73 3.14 2.75
N GLY A 42 25.89 3.79 3.90
CA GLY A 42 25.99 5.24 4.04
C GLY A 42 27.31 5.79 3.50
N VAL A 43 28.42 5.09 3.72
CA VAL A 43 29.73 5.38 3.11
C VAL A 43 29.70 5.14 1.61
N ALA A 44 29.05 4.07 1.13
CA ALA A 44 28.82 3.87 -0.30
C ALA A 44 27.94 4.98 -0.91
N ALA A 45 26.87 5.41 -0.23
CA ALA A 45 25.98 6.47 -0.70
C ALA A 45 26.63 7.87 -0.69
N THR A 46 27.59 8.12 0.21
CA THR A 46 28.34 9.39 0.27
C THR A 46 29.54 9.43 -0.66
N LEU A 47 30.23 8.30 -0.87
CA LEU A 47 31.29 8.16 -1.89
C LEU A 47 30.72 8.20 -3.31
N ILE A 48 29.48 7.73 -3.53
CA ILE A 48 28.77 7.81 -4.81
C ILE A 48 28.07 9.17 -4.94
N ARG A 49 28.86 10.25 -4.90
CA ARG A 49 28.47 11.57 -5.41
C ARG A 49 28.65 11.61 -6.94
N VAL A 50 28.02 10.69 -7.67
CA VAL A 50 27.90 10.80 -9.12
C VAL A 50 26.50 10.36 -9.53
N THR A 51 25.91 11.21 -10.34
CA THR A 51 24.55 11.23 -10.87
C THR A 51 24.03 9.87 -11.37
N THR A 52 22.70 9.70 -11.29
CA THR A 52 21.87 8.64 -11.88
C THR A 52 21.99 7.19 -11.36
N ALA A 53 23.05 6.77 -10.66
CA ALA A 53 23.18 5.40 -10.14
C ALA A 53 22.53 5.16 -8.73
N LEU A 54 22.04 6.21 -8.08
CA LEU A 54 21.52 6.19 -6.69
C LEU A 54 20.10 5.61 -6.51
N ARG A 55 19.48 5.02 -7.53
CA ARG A 55 18.05 4.66 -7.49
C ARG A 55 17.74 3.26 -6.96
N LEU A 56 18.62 2.29 -7.19
CA LEU A 56 18.59 0.97 -6.56
C LEU A 56 19.03 0.96 -5.08
N PRO A 57 20.10 1.67 -4.66
CA PRO A 57 20.63 1.54 -3.31
C PRO A 57 19.71 2.06 -2.21
N THR A 58 18.88 3.09 -2.45
CA THR A 58 17.99 3.62 -1.39
C THR A 58 16.85 2.66 -1.08
N GLY A 59 16.25 2.04 -2.10
CA GLY A 59 15.21 1.04 -1.90
C GLY A 59 15.76 -0.23 -1.26
N LEU A 60 16.92 -0.69 -1.72
CA LEU A 60 17.64 -1.80 -1.12
C LEU A 60 18.00 -1.49 0.34
N ALA A 61 18.52 -0.29 0.63
CA ALA A 61 18.90 0.15 1.97
C ALA A 61 17.73 0.15 2.96
N VAL A 62 16.57 0.68 2.54
CA VAL A 62 15.34 0.65 3.35
C VAL A 62 14.92 -0.80 3.61
N TRP A 63 14.98 -1.66 2.59
CA TRP A 63 14.65 -3.07 2.75
C TRP A 63 15.64 -3.84 3.63
N THR A 64 16.94 -3.64 3.46
CA THR A 64 17.98 -4.27 4.29
C THR A 64 17.94 -3.79 5.73
N ALA A 65 17.41 -2.59 5.98
CA ALA A 65 17.15 -2.11 7.34
C ALA A 65 15.88 -2.73 7.91
N LEU A 66 14.76 -2.73 7.15
CA LEU A 66 13.47 -3.23 7.63
C LEU A 66 13.42 -4.75 7.78
N LEU A 67 14.13 -5.50 6.93
CA LEU A 67 14.01 -6.96 6.85
C LEU A 67 14.55 -7.68 8.11
N PRO A 68 15.78 -7.40 8.61
CA PRO A 68 16.27 -8.00 9.85
C PRO A 68 15.47 -7.56 11.06
N LEU A 69 15.06 -6.28 11.11
CA LEU A 69 14.25 -5.74 12.21
C LEU A 69 12.87 -6.38 12.27
N GLY A 70 12.20 -6.52 11.14
CA GLY A 70 10.88 -7.13 11.06
C GLY A 70 10.93 -8.63 11.34
N LEU A 71 11.90 -9.35 10.77
CA LEU A 71 12.07 -10.78 10.98
C LEU A 71 12.47 -11.09 12.43
N ASP A 72 13.55 -10.50 12.94
CA ASP A 72 14.15 -10.92 14.20
C ASP A 72 13.42 -10.38 15.43
N ARG A 73 12.81 -9.18 15.34
CA ARG A 73 12.16 -8.54 16.50
C ARG A 73 10.65 -8.64 16.52
N ALA A 74 10.00 -8.83 15.38
CA ALA A 74 8.54 -8.93 15.34
C ALA A 74 8.09 -10.34 14.97
N ILE A 75 8.50 -10.84 13.80
CA ILE A 75 7.96 -12.08 13.25
C ILE A 75 8.49 -13.31 14.01
N LEU A 76 9.79 -13.40 14.24
CA LEU A 76 10.41 -14.55 14.90
C LEU A 76 9.91 -14.72 16.33
N PRO A 77 9.88 -13.69 17.20
CA PRO A 77 9.33 -13.82 18.54
C PRO A 77 7.86 -14.22 18.53
N ILE A 78 7.06 -13.70 17.60
CA ILE A 78 5.66 -14.10 17.45
C ILE A 78 5.55 -15.56 16.99
N ALA A 79 6.38 -15.98 16.03
CA ALA A 79 6.34 -17.32 15.46
C ALA A 79 6.84 -18.41 16.43
N THR A 80 7.79 -18.09 17.30
CA THR A 80 8.37 -19.03 18.28
C THR A 80 7.71 -18.96 19.66
N SER A 81 6.91 -17.93 19.93
CA SER A 81 6.23 -17.76 21.21
C SER A 81 5.01 -18.66 21.33
N VAL A 82 4.83 -19.26 22.51
CA VAL A 82 3.60 -19.95 22.90
C VAL A 82 2.49 -18.93 23.28
N ARG A 83 2.88 -17.70 23.62
CA ARG A 83 1.96 -16.62 24.01
C ARG A 83 1.29 -15.96 22.78
N PRO A 84 0.08 -15.39 22.93
CA PRO A 84 -0.58 -14.64 21.88
C PRO A 84 0.25 -13.52 21.27
N ALA A 85 0.16 -13.33 19.96
CA ALA A 85 0.92 -12.33 19.21
C ALA A 85 0.77 -10.91 19.79
N ALA A 86 -0.44 -10.55 20.22
CA ALA A 86 -0.72 -9.26 20.85
C ALA A 86 0.03 -9.06 22.19
N GLU A 87 0.19 -10.12 22.99
CA GLU A 87 0.93 -10.05 24.26
C GLU A 87 2.43 -9.93 24.03
N VAL A 88 2.96 -10.67 23.04
CA VAL A 88 4.35 -10.54 22.60
C VAL A 88 4.60 -9.11 22.12
N VAL A 89 3.69 -8.58 21.29
CA VAL A 89 3.76 -7.20 20.77
C VAL A 89 3.75 -6.15 21.87
N HIS A 90 2.92 -6.30 22.91
CA HIS A 90 2.90 -5.36 24.03
C HIS A 90 4.14 -5.41 24.91
N GLY A 91 4.82 -6.56 24.98
CA GLY A 91 6.11 -6.68 25.64
C GLY A 91 7.28 -6.08 24.85
N LEU A 92 7.07 -5.74 23.58
CA LEU A 92 8.08 -5.24 22.68
C LEU A 92 7.95 -3.72 22.48
N THR A 93 9.07 -3.00 22.51
CA THR A 93 9.15 -1.58 22.11
C THR A 93 9.09 -1.46 20.58
N LEU A 94 7.91 -1.67 20.00
CA LEU A 94 7.71 -1.71 18.54
C LEU A 94 7.47 -0.35 17.88
N TRP A 95 7.26 0.72 18.65
CA TRP A 95 7.01 2.05 18.09
C TRP A 95 8.14 2.58 17.18
N PRO A 96 9.45 2.32 17.42
CA PRO A 96 10.51 2.73 16.49
C PRO A 96 10.41 1.98 15.17
N ILE A 97 10.09 0.69 15.20
CA ILE A 97 9.90 -0.18 14.03
C ILE A 97 8.70 0.32 13.21
N CYS A 98 7.59 0.67 13.86
CA CYS A 98 6.44 1.30 13.20
C CYS A 98 6.84 2.59 12.48
N LEU A 99 7.55 3.50 13.15
CA LEU A 99 8.00 4.75 12.54
C LEU A 99 8.93 4.50 11.35
N MET A 100 9.89 3.58 11.49
CA MET A 100 10.78 3.21 10.39
C MET A 100 10.02 2.64 9.20
N ALA A 101 9.05 1.76 9.44
CA ALA A 101 8.23 1.17 8.38
C ALA A 101 7.33 2.22 7.70
N VAL A 102 6.75 3.16 8.46
CA VAL A 102 6.01 4.31 7.91
C VAL A 102 6.91 5.21 7.07
N PHE A 103 8.04 5.67 7.61
CA PHE A 103 8.93 6.57 6.88
C PHE A 103 9.60 5.89 5.68
N GLY A 104 10.02 4.64 5.84
CA GLY A 104 10.55 3.80 4.76
C GLY A 104 9.53 3.65 3.63
N SER A 105 8.25 3.43 3.96
CA SER A 105 7.19 3.38 2.95
C SER A 105 7.06 4.69 2.17
N ARG A 106 7.13 5.83 2.86
CA ARG A 106 7.04 7.16 2.21
C ARG A 106 8.24 7.44 1.32
N VAL A 107 9.45 7.06 1.74
CA VAL A 107 10.66 7.16 0.92
C VAL A 107 10.53 6.32 -0.34
N LEU A 108 10.07 5.06 -0.21
CA LEU A 108 9.86 4.17 -1.35
C LEU A 108 8.80 4.70 -2.32
N ALA A 109 7.67 5.19 -1.81
CA ALA A 109 6.60 5.75 -2.64
C ALA A 109 7.07 7.02 -3.39
N LEU A 110 7.78 7.91 -2.71
CA LEU A 110 8.31 9.13 -3.34
C LEU A 110 9.42 8.85 -4.34
N SER A 111 10.28 7.85 -4.08
CA SER A 111 11.30 7.41 -5.02
C SER A 111 10.66 6.89 -6.32
N THR A 112 9.69 5.98 -6.19
CA THR A 112 8.91 5.44 -7.31
C THR A 112 8.22 6.56 -8.10
N ARG A 113 7.54 7.50 -7.42
CA ARG A 113 6.91 8.65 -8.06
C ARG A 113 7.91 9.59 -8.75
N SER A 114 9.06 9.84 -8.14
CA SER A 114 10.09 10.71 -8.73
C SER A 114 10.70 10.07 -9.97
N ASN A 115 10.92 8.76 -9.94
CA ASN A 115 11.38 8.00 -11.10
C ASN A 115 10.33 8.03 -12.22
N TYR A 116 9.05 7.94 -11.85
CA TYR A 116 7.95 7.99 -12.81
C TYR A 116 7.95 9.35 -13.50
N LEU A 117 7.92 10.45 -12.74
CA LEU A 117 7.98 11.81 -13.28
C LEU A 117 9.24 12.05 -14.13
N ALA A 118 10.41 11.61 -13.67
CA ALA A 118 11.66 11.77 -14.41
C ALA A 118 11.66 11.01 -15.75
N ARG A 119 10.97 9.87 -15.85
CA ARG A 119 10.78 9.17 -17.12
C ARG A 119 9.92 9.98 -18.09
N TRP A 120 8.91 10.70 -17.61
CA TRP A 120 8.08 11.55 -18.46
C TRP A 120 8.79 12.81 -18.92
N ASP A 121 9.74 13.31 -18.14
CA ASP A 121 10.58 14.45 -18.55
C ASP A 121 11.59 14.05 -19.64
N ASP A 122 12.06 12.79 -19.67
CA ASP A 122 12.97 12.26 -20.70
C ASP A 122 12.77 10.75 -20.92
N PRO A 123 11.82 10.35 -21.80
CA PRO A 123 11.47 8.94 -22.01
C PRO A 123 12.60 8.16 -22.69
N VAL A 124 13.46 8.83 -23.46
CA VAL A 124 14.59 8.21 -24.19
C VAL A 124 15.66 7.73 -23.21
N ARG A 125 15.87 8.45 -22.10
CA ARG A 125 16.90 8.11 -21.10
C ARG A 125 16.46 7.12 -20.03
N ALA A 126 15.17 6.82 -19.90
CA ALA A 126 14.63 5.97 -18.85
C ALA A 126 13.92 4.73 -19.42
N PRO A 127 14.64 3.74 -19.98
CA PRO A 127 14.02 2.61 -20.68
C PRO A 127 13.18 1.68 -19.77
N VAL A 128 13.40 1.69 -18.46
CA VAL A 128 12.71 0.79 -17.50
C VAL A 128 11.26 1.24 -17.24
N ALA A 129 10.31 0.32 -17.31
CA ALA A 129 8.91 0.55 -16.92
C ALA A 129 8.83 1.06 -15.47
N VAL A 130 8.37 2.30 -15.29
CA VAL A 130 8.29 2.91 -13.96
C VAL A 130 6.86 2.81 -13.44
N ALA A 131 6.71 2.20 -12.26
CA ALA A 131 5.42 2.09 -11.59
C ALA A 131 4.99 3.42 -10.96
N GLU A 132 3.69 3.74 -10.95
CA GLU A 132 3.16 4.83 -10.10
C GLU A 132 2.97 4.39 -8.65
N GLN A 133 2.68 3.09 -8.45
CA GLN A 133 2.46 2.49 -7.15
C GLN A 133 3.69 1.65 -6.75
N SER A 134 4.24 1.92 -5.58
CA SER A 134 5.41 1.19 -5.08
C SER A 134 4.95 0.00 -4.23
N LEU A 135 5.09 -1.22 -4.75
CA LEU A 135 4.82 -2.42 -3.95
C LEU A 135 5.68 -2.44 -2.68
N GLY A 136 6.94 -1.99 -2.78
CA GLY A 136 7.82 -1.84 -1.63
C GLY A 136 7.25 -0.91 -0.56
N ALA A 137 6.69 0.24 -0.97
CA ALA A 137 6.01 1.14 -0.05
C ALA A 137 4.77 0.49 0.59
N ALA A 138 3.97 -0.22 -0.20
CA ALA A 138 2.79 -0.90 0.30
C ALA A 138 3.13 -1.99 1.33
N LEU A 139 4.20 -2.76 1.08
CA LEU A 139 4.70 -3.77 2.01
C LEU A 139 5.21 -3.16 3.32
N ALA A 140 5.98 -2.07 3.24
CA ALA A 140 6.50 -1.39 4.43
C ALA A 140 5.40 -0.71 5.24
N PHE A 141 4.46 -0.01 4.60
CA PHE A 141 3.36 0.64 5.32
C PHE A 141 2.36 -0.39 5.86
N GLY A 142 2.08 -1.46 5.09
CA GLY A 142 1.25 -2.56 5.55
C GLY A 142 1.85 -3.24 6.79
N PHE A 143 3.18 -3.31 6.89
CA PHE A 143 3.87 -3.85 8.07
C PHE A 143 3.67 -2.95 9.29
N ALA A 144 3.85 -1.63 9.11
CA ALA A 144 3.58 -0.66 10.18
C ALA A 144 2.13 -0.72 10.65
N LEU A 145 1.17 -0.80 9.72
CA LEU A 145 -0.25 -0.88 10.03
C LEU A 145 -0.59 -2.17 10.77
N THR A 146 0.05 -3.28 10.41
CA THR A 146 -0.12 -4.58 11.09
C THR A 146 0.32 -4.50 12.54
N ILE A 147 1.53 -3.96 12.79
CA ILE A 147 2.02 -3.79 14.16
C ILE A 147 1.11 -2.84 14.93
N ALA A 148 0.73 -1.70 14.34
CA ALA A 148 -0.16 -0.73 14.98
C ALA A 148 -1.52 -1.36 15.33
N LEU A 149 -2.10 -2.15 14.43
CA LEU A 149 -3.34 -2.86 14.68
C LEU A 149 -3.18 -3.83 15.86
N LEU A 150 -2.15 -4.66 15.85
CA LEU A 150 -1.88 -5.63 16.93
C LEU A 150 -1.64 -4.94 18.28
N ALA A 151 -1.01 -3.76 18.28
CA ALA A 151 -0.74 -2.98 19.48
C ALA A 151 -1.96 -2.19 20.00
N LEU A 152 -2.95 -1.91 19.16
CA LEU A 152 -4.16 -1.16 19.56
C LEU A 152 -5.30 -2.09 20.00
N VAL A 153 -5.23 -3.38 19.69
CA VAL A 153 -6.27 -4.34 20.09
C VAL A 153 -6.13 -4.63 21.59
N PRO A 154 -7.14 -4.28 22.42
CA PRO A 154 -7.04 -4.39 23.86
C PRO A 154 -6.86 -5.84 24.35
N ILE A 155 -6.00 -6.02 25.36
CA ILE A 155 -5.70 -7.33 25.96
C ILE A 155 -6.92 -7.88 26.73
N ASP A 156 -7.76 -7.02 27.30
CA ASP A 156 -8.76 -7.42 28.29
C ASP A 156 -10.13 -7.81 27.70
N GLY A 157 -10.25 -7.93 26.38
CA GLY A 157 -11.55 -8.12 25.68
C GLY A 157 -11.86 -9.52 25.13
N ALA A 158 -10.94 -10.47 25.19
CA ALA A 158 -11.05 -11.75 24.45
C ALA A 158 -12.05 -12.77 25.04
N GLY A 159 -12.70 -12.46 26.16
CA GLY A 159 -13.61 -13.38 26.86
C GLY A 159 -15.09 -13.03 26.82
N SER A 160 -15.50 -11.97 26.11
CA SER A 160 -16.93 -11.61 26.06
C SER A 160 -17.65 -12.45 25.01
N ASP A 161 -18.76 -13.09 25.36
CA ASP A 161 -19.70 -13.77 24.42
C ASP A 161 -20.35 -12.82 23.39
N ARG A 162 -19.97 -11.54 23.40
CA ARG A 162 -20.46 -10.55 22.45
C ARG A 162 -19.78 -10.73 21.09
N PRO A 163 -20.45 -10.42 19.98
CA PRO A 163 -19.88 -10.50 18.62
C PRO A 163 -18.57 -9.72 18.46
N GLN A 164 -18.41 -8.63 19.22
CA GLN A 164 -17.19 -7.82 19.25
C GLN A 164 -15.99 -8.61 19.80
N GLY A 165 -16.21 -9.49 20.78
CA GLY A 165 -15.21 -10.38 21.34
C GLY A 165 -14.68 -11.37 20.31
N ILE A 166 -15.53 -11.86 19.40
CA ILE A 166 -15.13 -12.76 18.30
C ILE A 166 -14.21 -12.04 17.32
N LEU A 167 -14.51 -10.80 16.94
CA LEU A 167 -13.66 -10.04 16.03
C LEU A 167 -12.29 -9.71 16.67
N VAL A 168 -12.30 -9.34 17.96
CA VAL A 168 -11.07 -9.07 18.72
C VAL A 168 -10.26 -10.35 18.92
N ALA A 169 -10.89 -11.47 19.25
CA ALA A 169 -10.25 -12.78 19.37
C ALA A 169 -9.63 -13.21 18.03
N ALA A 170 -10.39 -13.06 16.94
CA ALA A 170 -9.90 -13.28 15.59
C ALA A 170 -8.63 -12.45 15.37
N LEU A 171 -8.68 -11.12 15.54
CA LEU A 171 -7.52 -10.24 15.33
C LEU A 171 -6.30 -10.57 16.22
N ARG A 172 -6.49 -11.19 17.38
CA ARG A 172 -5.42 -11.60 18.32
C ARG A 172 -4.84 -12.99 18.05
N GLY A 173 -5.23 -13.64 16.95
CA GLY A 173 -4.78 -14.97 16.59
C GLY A 173 -3.28 -15.18 16.82
N THR A 174 -2.96 -16.28 17.49
CA THR A 174 -1.59 -16.60 17.94
C THR A 174 -0.75 -17.24 16.83
N THR A 175 -1.36 -17.54 15.69
CA THR A 175 -0.71 -18.32 14.63
C THR A 175 0.02 -17.42 13.63
N VAL A 176 1.10 -17.94 13.05
CA VAL A 176 1.84 -17.24 11.98
C VAL A 176 0.93 -16.95 10.78
N ILE A 177 0.06 -17.89 10.43
CA ILE A 177 -0.91 -17.74 9.32
C ILE A 177 -1.83 -16.54 9.58
N HIS A 178 -2.28 -16.37 10.82
CA HIS A 178 -3.12 -15.24 11.20
C HIS A 178 -2.43 -13.90 10.97
N VAL A 179 -1.19 -13.76 11.45
CA VAL A 179 -0.38 -12.55 11.24
C VAL A 179 -0.17 -12.27 9.75
N LEU A 180 0.06 -13.32 8.95
CA LEU A 180 0.19 -13.19 7.50
C LEU A 180 -1.10 -12.71 6.82
N ILE A 181 -2.27 -13.17 7.26
CA ILE A 181 -3.57 -12.69 6.76
C ILE A 181 -3.75 -11.21 7.07
N VAL A 182 -3.51 -10.81 8.32
CA VAL A 182 -3.61 -9.39 8.74
C VAL A 182 -2.63 -8.53 7.95
N TYR A 183 -1.39 -9.00 7.80
CA TYR A 183 -0.36 -8.33 7.02
C TYR A 183 -0.77 -8.15 5.57
N ALA A 184 -1.17 -9.22 4.90
CA ALA A 184 -1.63 -9.18 3.52
C ALA A 184 -2.82 -8.23 3.35
N ALA A 185 -3.78 -8.25 4.28
CA ALA A 185 -4.92 -7.33 4.27
C ALA A 185 -4.47 -5.86 4.40
N CYS A 186 -3.52 -5.57 5.29
CA CYS A 186 -2.96 -4.23 5.46
C CYS A 186 -2.20 -3.74 4.21
N VAL A 187 -1.45 -4.62 3.56
CA VAL A 187 -0.73 -4.32 2.30
C VAL A 187 -1.74 -3.99 1.20
N VAL A 188 -2.78 -4.80 1.05
CA VAL A 188 -3.84 -4.56 0.06
C VAL A 188 -4.60 -3.26 0.35
N ALA A 189 -4.96 -3.01 1.61
CA ALA A 189 -5.59 -1.76 2.03
C ALA A 189 -4.72 -0.54 1.67
N THR A 190 -3.40 -0.66 1.81
CA THR A 190 -2.46 0.40 1.44
C THR A 190 -2.48 0.67 -0.07
N LEU A 191 -2.46 -0.38 -0.90
CA LEU A 191 -2.51 -0.25 -2.36
C LEU A 191 -3.82 0.42 -2.82
N VAL A 192 -4.93 0.06 -2.17
CA VAL A 192 -6.24 0.68 -2.42
C VAL A 192 -6.26 2.15 -2.00
N ALA A 193 -5.72 2.48 -0.82
CA ALA A 193 -5.61 3.86 -0.34
C ALA A 193 -4.75 4.74 -1.26
N ASP A 194 -3.66 4.19 -1.79
CA ASP A 194 -2.83 4.89 -2.79
C ASP A 194 -3.61 5.15 -4.09
N GLY A 195 -4.47 4.21 -4.49
CA GLY A 195 -5.43 4.40 -5.59
C GLY A 195 -6.39 5.57 -5.34
N PHE A 196 -6.93 5.70 -4.12
CA PHE A 196 -7.76 6.87 -3.75
C PHE A 196 -6.98 8.18 -3.78
N ALA A 197 -5.70 8.17 -3.40
CA ALA A 197 -4.85 9.36 -3.47
C ALA A 197 -4.63 9.83 -4.92
N LEU A 198 -4.46 8.88 -5.85
CA LEU A 198 -4.38 9.16 -7.29
C LEU A 198 -5.72 9.69 -7.83
N LEU A 199 -6.84 9.07 -7.44
CA LEU A 199 -8.17 9.55 -7.78
C LEU A 199 -8.41 10.99 -7.27
N ALA A 200 -8.00 11.31 -6.04
CA ALA A 200 -8.12 12.66 -5.50
C ALA A 200 -7.29 13.69 -6.31
N ALA A 201 -6.13 13.29 -6.84
CA ALA A 201 -5.36 14.13 -7.75
C ALA A 201 -6.09 14.36 -9.08
N ASP A 202 -6.69 13.32 -9.64
CA ASP A 202 -7.52 13.38 -10.85
C ASP A 202 -8.72 14.32 -10.69
N TRP A 203 -9.43 14.26 -9.56
CA TRP A 203 -10.52 15.18 -9.25
C TRP A 203 -10.07 16.64 -9.23
N ARG A 204 -8.89 16.93 -8.66
CA ARG A 204 -8.32 18.29 -8.67
C ARG A 204 -8.03 18.75 -10.10
N THR A 205 -7.43 17.88 -10.93
CA THR A 205 -7.17 18.16 -12.34
C THR A 205 -8.47 18.45 -13.10
N LEU A 206 -9.52 17.66 -12.87
CA LEU A 206 -10.84 17.86 -13.48
C LEU A 206 -11.45 19.22 -13.09
N VAL A 207 -11.36 19.61 -11.82
CA VAL A 207 -11.85 20.91 -11.33
C VAL A 207 -11.07 22.06 -11.97
N LEU A 208 -9.74 21.94 -12.09
CA LEU A 208 -8.89 22.93 -12.76
C LEU A 208 -9.24 23.05 -14.25
N ALA A 209 -9.43 21.92 -14.94
CA ALA A 209 -9.85 21.90 -16.34
C ALA A 209 -11.22 22.58 -16.52
N ARG A 210 -12.22 22.23 -15.70
CA ARG A 210 -13.54 22.87 -15.71
C ARG A 210 -13.47 24.37 -15.47
N ARG A 211 -12.57 24.84 -14.60
CA ARG A 211 -12.37 26.27 -14.35
C ARG A 211 -11.72 26.95 -15.55
N GLY A 212 -10.66 26.37 -16.10
CA GLY A 212 -9.95 26.90 -17.27
C GLY A 212 -10.85 27.00 -18.50
N ILE A 213 -11.59 25.94 -18.81
CA ILE A 213 -12.53 25.90 -19.95
C ILE A 213 -13.65 26.92 -19.80
N ARG A 214 -14.21 27.09 -18.59
CA ARG A 214 -15.22 28.14 -18.33
C ARG A 214 -14.65 29.54 -18.53
N MET A 215 -13.44 29.81 -18.05
CA MET A 215 -12.77 31.11 -18.20
C MET A 215 -12.40 31.42 -19.66
N ALA A 216 -12.22 30.39 -20.48
CA ALA A 216 -11.94 30.57 -21.90
C ALA A 216 -13.17 31.04 -22.70
N GLN A 217 -14.39 30.93 -22.17
CA GLN A 217 -15.63 31.40 -22.82
C GLN A 217 -15.81 30.89 -24.26
N GLY A 218 -15.39 29.65 -24.53
CA GLY A 218 -15.47 29.04 -25.87
C GLY A 218 -14.35 29.45 -26.84
N ASP A 219 -13.42 30.33 -26.45
CA ASP A 219 -12.21 30.61 -27.22
C ASP A 219 -11.29 29.39 -27.24
N ARG A 220 -11.16 28.76 -28.42
CA ARG A 220 -10.41 27.53 -28.60
C ARG A 220 -8.95 27.68 -28.17
N ALA A 221 -8.29 28.78 -28.51
CA ALA A 221 -6.89 29.01 -28.16
C ALA A 221 -6.69 29.11 -26.63
N ARG A 222 -7.66 29.65 -25.90
CA ARG A 222 -7.62 29.72 -24.44
C ARG A 222 -7.95 28.38 -23.77
N ILE A 223 -8.90 27.63 -24.32
CA ILE A 223 -9.17 26.25 -23.88
C ILE A 223 -7.90 25.41 -24.04
N ASP A 224 -7.27 25.55 -25.20
CA ASP A 224 -6.04 24.88 -25.56
C ASP A 224 -4.92 25.19 -24.56
N ALA A 225 -4.65 26.48 -24.31
CA ALA A 225 -3.67 26.89 -23.31
C ALA A 225 -4.02 26.44 -21.88
N ALA A 226 -5.31 26.31 -21.54
CA ALA A 226 -5.73 25.80 -20.23
C ALA A 226 -5.47 24.30 -20.09
N VAL A 227 -5.69 23.52 -21.15
CA VAL A 227 -5.44 22.07 -21.19
C VAL A 227 -3.94 21.76 -21.13
N ASP A 228 -3.10 22.56 -21.80
CA ASP A 228 -1.64 22.37 -21.75
C ASP A 228 -1.05 22.60 -20.36
N ARG A 229 -1.69 23.42 -19.55
CA ARG A 229 -1.29 23.69 -18.16
C ARG A 229 -1.78 22.63 -17.17
N LEU A 230 -2.58 21.66 -17.62
CA LEU A 230 -3.05 20.61 -16.72
C LEU A 230 -1.88 19.72 -16.28
N PRO A 231 -1.85 19.32 -14.99
CA PRO A 231 -0.90 18.32 -14.53
C PRO A 231 -1.03 17.03 -15.35
N ASN A 232 0.08 16.32 -15.56
CA ASN A 232 0.12 15.00 -16.19
C ASN A 232 -0.42 13.91 -15.23
N THR A 233 -1.67 14.04 -14.81
CA THR A 233 -2.43 12.94 -14.20
C THR A 233 -3.19 12.19 -15.28
N ARG A 234 -3.79 11.03 -14.93
CA ARG A 234 -4.69 10.28 -15.81
C ARG A 234 -5.67 11.20 -16.53
N ILE A 235 -6.43 11.99 -15.77
CA ILE A 235 -7.44 12.89 -16.34
C ILE A 235 -6.83 13.99 -17.20
N GLY A 236 -5.65 14.51 -16.85
CA GLY A 236 -4.93 15.48 -17.68
C GLY A 236 -4.52 14.90 -19.04
N LEU A 237 -3.98 13.68 -19.04
CA LEU A 237 -3.61 12.96 -20.26
C LEU A 237 -4.83 12.61 -21.11
N LEU A 238 -5.95 12.22 -20.49
CA LEU A 238 -7.22 12.00 -21.19
C LEU A 238 -7.70 13.27 -21.89
N PHE A 239 -7.69 14.42 -21.21
CA PHE A 239 -8.05 15.70 -21.82
C PHE A 239 -7.18 16.02 -23.04
N LYS A 240 -5.86 15.81 -22.95
CA LYS A 240 -4.91 16.05 -24.05
C LYS A 240 -5.21 15.12 -25.24
N THR A 241 -5.36 13.83 -24.96
CA THR A 241 -5.63 12.79 -25.98
C THR A 241 -6.93 13.07 -26.73
N GLU A 242 -8.03 13.31 -26.01
CA GLU A 242 -9.36 13.51 -26.60
C GLU A 242 -9.50 14.84 -27.35
N LEU A 243 -8.62 15.82 -27.09
CA LEU A 243 -8.55 17.07 -27.84
C LEU A 243 -7.57 17.00 -29.02
N GLY A 244 -7.03 15.82 -29.34
CA GLY A 244 -6.13 15.59 -30.47
C GLY A 244 -4.71 16.09 -30.22
N ARG A 245 -4.24 16.13 -28.97
CA ARG A 245 -2.86 16.47 -28.64
C ARG A 245 -1.98 15.25 -28.49
N ASP A 246 -0.68 15.46 -28.67
CA ASP A 246 0.37 14.51 -28.31
C ASP A 246 0.18 14.08 -26.84
N GLY A 247 0.00 12.78 -26.64
CA GLY A 247 -0.37 12.20 -25.35
C GLY A 247 -1.14 10.88 -25.43
N ALA A 248 -1.52 10.42 -26.63
CA ALA A 248 -2.21 9.14 -26.82
C ALA A 248 -1.38 7.94 -26.31
N ASP A 249 -0.09 7.91 -26.64
CA ASP A 249 0.83 6.86 -26.17
C ASP A 249 1.00 6.91 -24.65
N ASP A 250 1.13 8.11 -24.09
CA ASP A 250 1.24 8.34 -22.65
C ASP A 250 -0.01 7.87 -21.90
N TRP A 251 -1.18 8.18 -22.45
CA TRP A 251 -2.47 7.72 -21.94
C TRP A 251 -2.58 6.20 -21.97
N ALA A 252 -2.22 5.57 -23.09
CA ALA A 252 -2.27 4.12 -23.24
C ALA A 252 -1.34 3.42 -22.23
N ALA A 253 -0.10 3.90 -22.09
CA ALA A 253 0.85 3.38 -21.12
C ALA A 253 0.34 3.52 -19.67
N HIS A 254 -0.23 4.68 -19.34
CA HIS A 254 -0.81 4.92 -18.02
C HIS A 254 -2.02 4.01 -17.73
N GLN A 255 -2.88 3.77 -18.73
CA GLN A 255 -3.99 2.83 -18.59
C GLN A 255 -3.52 1.39 -18.38
N GLN A 256 -2.56 0.94 -19.18
CA GLN A 256 -2.01 -0.41 -19.05
C GLN A 256 -1.40 -0.62 -17.65
N PHE A 257 -0.66 0.36 -17.13
CA PHE A 257 -0.10 0.28 -15.78
C PHE A 257 -1.20 0.22 -14.71
N ARG A 258 -2.23 1.07 -14.83
CA ARG A 258 -3.37 1.08 -13.90
C ARG A 258 -4.08 -0.27 -13.89
N GLU A 259 -4.38 -0.81 -15.06
CA GLU A 259 -5.04 -2.12 -15.21
C GLU A 259 -4.20 -3.24 -14.59
N ALA A 260 -2.89 -3.26 -14.85
CA ALA A 260 -1.97 -4.22 -14.24
C ALA A 260 -1.99 -4.13 -12.71
N SER A 261 -1.98 -2.91 -12.15
CA SER A 261 -2.07 -2.71 -10.70
C SER A 261 -3.41 -3.17 -10.12
N ARG A 262 -4.54 -2.82 -10.74
CA ARG A 262 -5.87 -3.27 -10.29
C ARG A 262 -5.99 -4.79 -10.37
N LEU A 263 -5.46 -5.41 -11.41
CA LEU A 263 -5.39 -6.87 -11.53
C LEU A 263 -4.57 -7.49 -10.39
N PHE A 264 -3.43 -6.90 -10.05
CA PHE A 264 -2.61 -7.36 -8.93
C PHE A 264 -3.36 -7.27 -7.58
N ILE A 265 -4.05 -6.16 -7.32
CA ILE A 265 -4.85 -5.98 -6.10
C ILE A 265 -5.98 -7.02 -6.06
N ARG A 266 -6.72 -7.22 -7.16
CA ARG A 266 -7.79 -8.23 -7.25
C ARG A 266 -7.26 -9.64 -6.97
N ARG A 267 -6.13 -10.02 -7.58
CA ARG A 267 -5.49 -11.32 -7.31
C ARG A 267 -5.06 -11.45 -5.85
N SER A 268 -4.49 -10.41 -5.27
CA SER A 268 -4.11 -10.39 -3.85
C SER A 268 -5.32 -10.57 -2.92
N LEU A 269 -6.45 -9.94 -3.26
CA LEU A 269 -7.71 -10.11 -2.52
C LEU A 269 -8.22 -11.55 -2.58
N THR A 270 -8.08 -12.24 -3.71
CA THR A 270 -8.48 -13.66 -3.84
C THR A 270 -7.60 -14.60 -3.00
N LEU A 271 -6.39 -14.18 -2.61
CA LEU A 271 -5.52 -14.98 -1.74
C LEU A 271 -5.93 -14.94 -0.27
N LEU A 272 -6.61 -13.88 0.20
CA LEU A 272 -6.99 -13.74 1.60
C LEU A 272 -7.91 -14.87 2.10
N PRO A 273 -9.00 -15.24 1.38
CA PRO A 273 -9.80 -16.40 1.76
C PRO A 273 -9.03 -17.72 1.72
N LEU A 274 -8.12 -17.88 0.75
CA LEU A 274 -7.30 -19.10 0.63
C LEU A 274 -6.33 -19.25 1.81
N LEU A 275 -5.75 -18.15 2.28
CA LEU A 275 -4.92 -18.14 3.49
C LEU A 275 -5.75 -18.46 4.74
N GLY A 276 -6.98 -17.94 4.82
CA GLY A 276 -7.94 -18.31 5.87
C GLY A 276 -8.21 -19.81 5.88
N PHE A 277 -8.58 -20.36 4.71
CA PHE A 277 -8.81 -21.79 4.53
C PHE A 277 -7.59 -22.63 4.92
N LEU A 278 -6.38 -22.21 4.53
CA LEU A 278 -5.14 -22.86 4.95
C LEU A 278 -4.99 -22.86 6.49
N GLY A 279 -5.35 -21.75 7.15
CA GLY A 279 -5.43 -21.64 8.60
C GLY A 279 -6.36 -22.68 9.22
N THR A 280 -7.54 -22.89 8.64
CA THR A 280 -8.45 -23.96 9.09
C THR A 280 -7.90 -25.36 8.85
N VAL A 281 -7.26 -25.63 7.71
CA VAL A 281 -6.70 -26.97 7.41
C VAL A 281 -5.59 -27.31 8.39
N VAL A 282 -4.59 -26.43 8.52
CA VAL A 282 -3.47 -26.61 9.48
C VAL A 282 -4.02 -26.78 10.89
N GLY A 283 -5.02 -25.99 11.23
CA GLY A 283 -5.68 -26.08 12.50
C GLY A 283 -6.36 -27.44 12.72
N LEU A 284 -7.19 -27.89 11.78
CA LEU A 284 -7.91 -29.15 11.90
C LEU A 284 -6.94 -30.34 11.97
N SER A 285 -5.86 -30.32 11.18
CA SER A 285 -4.79 -31.31 11.25
C SER A 285 -4.15 -31.39 12.64
N ALA A 286 -3.87 -30.25 13.27
CA ALA A 286 -3.34 -30.24 14.65
C ALA A 286 -4.37 -30.80 15.66
N ALA A 287 -5.65 -30.42 15.54
CA ALA A 287 -6.68 -30.92 16.45
C ALA A 287 -6.88 -32.44 16.33
N VAL A 288 -6.76 -33.00 15.12
CA VAL A 288 -6.84 -34.45 14.89
C VAL A 288 -5.61 -35.17 15.44
N ALA A 289 -4.42 -34.57 15.33
CA ALA A 289 -3.19 -35.16 15.88
C ALA A 289 -3.22 -35.28 17.41
N ASP A 290 -3.96 -34.38 18.09
CA ASP A 290 -4.12 -34.38 19.55
C ASP A 290 -5.20 -35.35 20.04
N LEU A 291 -5.95 -36.01 19.15
CA LEU A 291 -6.96 -36.99 19.56
C LEU A 291 -6.27 -38.25 20.10
N PRO A 292 -6.60 -38.71 21.32
CA PRO A 292 -6.03 -39.93 21.87
C PRO A 292 -6.63 -41.15 21.16
N PHE A 293 -5.97 -41.63 20.11
CA PHE A 293 -6.34 -42.87 19.41
C PHE A 293 -5.94 -44.16 20.19
N GLY A 294 -5.80 -44.07 21.52
CA GLY A 294 -5.37 -45.16 22.41
C GLY A 294 -6.52 -45.78 23.20
N THR A 295 -6.56 -47.11 23.26
CA THR A 295 -7.61 -47.98 23.81
C THR A 295 -7.76 -47.99 25.35
N GLY A 296 -7.61 -46.85 26.03
CA GLY A 296 -7.68 -46.80 27.49
C GLY A 296 -8.20 -45.49 28.07
N GLY A 297 -9.51 -45.42 28.30
CA GLY A 297 -10.16 -44.45 29.19
C GLY A 297 -10.17 -42.99 28.67
N VAL A 298 -11.18 -42.65 27.87
CA VAL A 298 -11.47 -41.25 27.48
C VAL A 298 -11.79 -40.42 28.72
N GLN A 299 -10.88 -39.53 29.15
CA GLN A 299 -11.24 -38.48 30.10
C GLN A 299 -12.04 -37.40 29.35
N SER A 300 -13.27 -37.17 29.77
CA SER A 300 -14.23 -36.24 29.17
C SER A 300 -13.82 -34.76 29.20
N GLY A 301 -12.70 -34.41 29.85
CA GLY A 301 -12.17 -33.05 29.94
C GLY A 301 -11.50 -32.53 28.66
N ASP A 302 -10.94 -33.40 27.82
CA ASP A 302 -10.12 -32.98 26.66
C ASP A 302 -10.94 -32.51 25.44
N LEU A 303 -12.22 -32.90 25.37
CA LEU A 303 -13.08 -32.52 24.25
C LEU A 303 -13.36 -31.01 24.23
N GLY A 304 -13.52 -30.39 25.40
CA GLY A 304 -13.78 -28.95 25.51
C GLY A 304 -12.58 -28.07 25.17
N ALA A 305 -11.36 -28.57 25.38
CA ALA A 305 -10.13 -27.90 24.92
C ALA A 305 -9.98 -28.02 23.40
N SER A 306 -10.26 -29.21 22.85
CA SER A 306 -10.23 -29.48 21.41
C SER A 306 -11.23 -28.62 20.63
N LEU A 307 -12.47 -28.47 21.13
CA LEU A 307 -13.51 -27.65 20.51
C LEU A 307 -13.20 -26.14 20.55
N ARG A 308 -12.61 -25.64 21.64
CA ARG A 308 -12.12 -24.25 21.71
C ARG A 308 -11.00 -24.00 20.72
N GLY A 309 -10.08 -24.95 20.58
CA GLY A 309 -9.04 -24.91 19.54
C GLY A 309 -9.62 -24.86 18.13
N LEU A 310 -10.74 -25.57 17.88
CA LEU A 310 -11.46 -25.55 16.61
C LEU A 310 -12.12 -24.19 16.31
N ALA A 311 -12.70 -23.53 17.32
CA ALA A 311 -13.35 -22.23 17.16
C ALA A 311 -12.38 -21.14 16.68
N VAL A 312 -11.19 -21.05 17.29
CA VAL A 312 -10.12 -20.10 16.90
C VAL A 312 -9.70 -20.29 15.43
N LYS A 313 -9.84 -21.51 14.90
CA LYS A 313 -9.44 -21.80 13.51
C LYS A 313 -10.48 -21.27 12.52
N PHE A 314 -11.77 -21.36 12.84
CA PHE A 314 -12.83 -20.74 12.04
C PHE A 314 -12.73 -19.21 12.02
N GLU A 315 -12.23 -18.59 13.09
CA GLU A 315 -12.00 -17.14 13.15
C GLU A 315 -11.00 -16.66 12.09
N THR A 316 -9.93 -17.42 11.82
CA THR A 316 -8.94 -17.07 10.79
C THR A 316 -9.54 -17.09 9.37
N THR A 317 -10.39 -18.08 9.07
CA THR A 317 -11.16 -18.12 7.81
C THR A 317 -12.18 -17.00 7.73
N PHE A 318 -12.90 -16.74 8.81
CA PHE A 318 -13.85 -15.63 8.89
C PHE A 318 -13.15 -14.30 8.61
N LEU A 319 -11.99 -14.06 9.20
CA LEU A 319 -11.21 -12.84 8.97
C LEU A 319 -10.75 -12.73 7.51
N GLY A 320 -10.24 -13.83 6.91
CA GLY A 320 -9.85 -13.84 5.50
C GLY A 320 -11.01 -13.50 4.57
N LEU A 321 -12.20 -14.08 4.83
CA LEU A 321 -13.41 -13.82 4.05
C LEU A 321 -13.89 -12.38 4.21
N VAL A 322 -14.10 -11.92 5.45
CA VAL A 322 -14.59 -10.56 5.73
C VAL A 322 -13.61 -9.52 5.22
N GLY A 323 -12.32 -9.69 5.47
CA GLY A 323 -11.27 -8.79 4.98
C GLY A 323 -11.27 -8.67 3.45
N SER A 324 -11.37 -9.81 2.75
CA SER A 324 -11.45 -9.82 1.28
C SER A 324 -12.73 -9.16 0.75
N ALA A 325 -13.87 -9.38 1.41
CA ALA A 325 -15.15 -8.81 1.00
C ALA A 325 -15.18 -7.29 1.19
N VAL A 326 -14.73 -6.80 2.36
CA VAL A 326 -14.68 -5.37 2.65
C VAL A 326 -13.71 -4.65 1.71
N LEU A 327 -12.47 -5.15 1.59
CA LEU A 327 -11.49 -4.53 0.70
C LEU A 327 -11.89 -4.64 -0.78
N GLY A 328 -12.56 -5.73 -1.17
CA GLY A 328 -13.14 -5.89 -2.51
C GLY A 328 -14.25 -4.88 -2.81
N ALA A 329 -15.11 -4.59 -1.84
CA ALA A 329 -16.13 -3.55 -1.96
C ALA A 329 -15.51 -2.16 -2.09
N VAL A 330 -14.48 -1.86 -1.28
CA VAL A 330 -13.74 -0.59 -1.35
C VAL A 330 -13.00 -0.43 -2.69
N LEU A 331 -12.39 -1.50 -3.21
CA LEU A 331 -11.77 -1.49 -4.53
C LEU A 331 -12.80 -1.25 -5.65
N SER A 332 -13.96 -1.91 -5.58
CA SER A 332 -15.06 -1.69 -6.53
C SER A 332 -15.55 -0.24 -6.53
N LEU A 333 -15.64 0.37 -5.35
CA LEU A 333 -15.99 1.79 -5.20
C LEU A 333 -14.94 2.70 -5.87
N LEU A 334 -13.65 2.44 -5.64
CA LEU A 334 -12.56 3.18 -6.28
C LEU A 334 -12.65 3.10 -7.81
N GLU A 335 -12.79 1.90 -8.37
CA GLU A 335 -12.88 1.68 -9.82
C GLU A 335 -14.11 2.37 -10.43
N ARG A 336 -15.24 2.35 -9.72
CA ARG A 336 -16.45 3.08 -10.13
C ARG A 336 -16.19 4.59 -10.18
N LEU A 337 -15.62 5.17 -9.12
CA LEU A 337 -15.34 6.60 -9.07
C LEU A 337 -14.32 7.03 -10.15
N GLU A 338 -13.35 6.18 -10.45
CA GLU A 338 -12.40 6.41 -11.55
C GLU A 338 -13.10 6.44 -12.92
N ALA A 339 -14.07 5.55 -13.14
CA ALA A 339 -14.87 5.49 -14.37
C ALA A 339 -15.79 6.73 -14.50
N GLU A 340 -16.47 7.12 -13.41
CA GLU A 340 -17.30 8.32 -13.37
C GLU A 340 -16.48 9.59 -13.67
N THR A 341 -15.27 9.68 -13.12
CA THR A 341 -14.37 10.82 -13.35
C THR A 341 -13.95 10.88 -14.83
N ALA A 342 -13.63 9.74 -15.45
CA ALA A 342 -13.27 9.67 -16.86
C ALA A 342 -14.46 10.03 -17.78
N ALA A 343 -15.65 9.51 -17.50
CA ALA A 343 -16.87 9.88 -18.22
C ALA A 343 -17.15 11.39 -18.15
N GLY A 344 -16.89 12.01 -16.99
CA GLY A 344 -16.98 13.45 -16.81
C GLY A 344 -16.06 14.25 -17.72
N VAL A 345 -14.88 13.72 -18.08
CA VAL A 345 -13.97 14.35 -19.05
C VAL A 345 -14.53 14.26 -20.46
N LEU A 346 -14.94 13.07 -20.87
CA LEU A 346 -15.50 12.83 -22.22
C LEU A 346 -16.71 13.72 -22.48
N GLN A 347 -17.58 13.91 -21.48
CA GLN A 347 -18.71 14.83 -21.58
C GLN A 347 -18.27 16.29 -21.78
N ILE A 348 -17.21 16.74 -21.09
CA ILE A 348 -16.68 18.11 -21.24
C ILE A 348 -16.05 18.28 -22.62
N VAL A 349 -15.23 17.31 -23.06
CA VAL A 349 -14.59 17.36 -24.36
C VAL A 349 -15.64 17.37 -25.47
N GLY A 350 -16.67 16.51 -25.39
CA GLY A 350 -17.78 16.50 -26.34
C GLY A 350 -18.51 17.84 -26.45
N ARG A 351 -18.69 18.57 -25.33
CA ARG A 351 -19.28 19.92 -25.37
C ARG A 351 -18.35 20.95 -26.01
N VAL A 352 -17.05 20.83 -25.77
CA VAL A 352 -16.03 21.72 -26.34
C VAL A 352 -15.88 21.51 -27.85
N THR A 353 -15.98 20.26 -28.33
CA THR A 353 -15.88 19.93 -29.75
C THR A 353 -17.17 20.18 -30.52
N ALA A 354 -18.34 20.03 -29.87
CA ALA A 354 -19.64 20.30 -30.50
C ALA A 354 -20.00 21.80 -30.59
N ALA A 355 -19.33 22.69 -29.86
CA ALA A 355 -19.60 24.11 -29.93
C ALA A 355 -19.30 24.64 -31.35
N PRO A 356 -20.32 25.07 -32.12
CA PRO A 356 -20.10 25.53 -33.48
C PRO A 356 -19.11 26.70 -33.46
N THR A 357 -18.22 26.75 -34.44
CA THR A 357 -17.33 27.89 -34.73
C THR A 357 -18.17 29.11 -35.13
N ALA A 358 -18.88 29.69 -34.16
CA ALA A 358 -19.93 30.68 -34.34
C ALA A 358 -19.42 32.08 -34.71
N ARG A 359 -18.17 32.22 -35.18
CA ARG A 359 -17.59 33.49 -35.65
C ARG A 359 -17.37 33.57 -37.16
N GLY A 360 -17.91 32.63 -37.94
CA GLY A 360 -17.84 32.67 -39.40
C GLY A 360 -18.88 33.56 -40.10
N ARG A 361 -19.75 34.29 -39.38
CA ARG A 361 -20.76 35.17 -40.00
C ARG A 361 -20.75 36.57 -39.38
N ALA A 362 -19.77 37.36 -39.78
CA ALA A 362 -19.95 38.79 -39.99
C ALA A 362 -19.40 39.09 -41.39
N GLY A 363 -20.19 38.71 -42.40
CA GLY A 363 -20.02 39.31 -43.72
C GLY A 363 -20.53 40.76 -43.65
N PRO A 364 -19.80 41.73 -44.23
CA PRO A 364 -20.24 43.12 -44.31
C PRO A 364 -21.56 43.28 -45.07
#